data_AF-F1LZN9-F1
#
_entry.id   AF-F1LZN9-F1
#
_cell.length_a   1.000
_cell.length_b   1.000
_cell.length_c   1.000
_cell.angle_alpha   90.00
_cell.angle_beta   90.00
_cell.angle_gamma   90.00
#
_symmetry.space_group_name_H-M   'P 1'
#
loop_
_entity.id
_entity.type
_entity.pdbx_description
1 polymer ?
#
loop_
_entity_poly.entity_id
_entity_poly.type
_entity_poly.pdbx_seq_one_letter_code
_entity_poly.pdbx_strand_id
1 'polypeptide(L)' 'MDTQKDVQPPKQQPMIYICGECHTENEIKSRDPIRCRECGYRIMYKKRTKRCILLSILFKCEEEVTNTWVDKD' A
#
# COMPACT_ATOMS: atom_id res chain seq x y z
N MET A 1 10.29 -41.93 0.91
CA MET A 1 8.88 -41.51 0.89
C MET A 1 8.85 -40.04 0.54
N ASP A 2 8.94 -39.72 -0.74
CA ASP A 2 8.96 -38.34 -1.23
C ASP A 2 7.53 -37.78 -1.23
N THR A 3 7.22 -36.94 -0.24
CA THR A 3 5.91 -36.28 -0.14
C THR A 3 6.05 -34.88 -0.73
N GLN A 4 5.62 -34.72 -1.98
CA GLN A 4 5.53 -33.47 -2.71
C GLN A 4 4.49 -32.56 -2.02
N LYS A 5 4.94 -31.57 -1.26
CA LYS A 5 4.05 -30.60 -0.61
C LYS A 5 3.46 -29.66 -1.65
N ASP A 6 2.14 -29.70 -1.77
CA ASP A 6 1.29 -28.78 -2.53
C ASP A 6 1.75 -27.32 -2.40
N VAL A 7 2.02 -26.71 -3.56
CA VAL A 7 2.25 -25.27 -3.70
C VAL A 7 0.93 -24.57 -3.41
N GLN A 8 0.73 -24.18 -2.14
CA GLN A 8 -0.41 -23.39 -1.71
C GLN A 8 -0.41 -22.07 -2.53
N PRO A 9 -1.51 -21.69 -3.19
CA PRO A 9 -1.57 -20.46 -3.98
C PRO A 9 -1.20 -19.26 -3.08
N PRO A 10 -0.46 -18.28 -3.60
CA PRO A 10 0.08 -17.19 -2.80
C PRO A 10 -1.05 -16.50 -2.02
N LYS A 11 -0.95 -16.54 -0.69
CA LYS A 11 -1.89 -15.85 0.21
C LYS A 11 -2.02 -14.40 -0.24
N GLN A 12 -3.24 -13.97 -0.56
CA GLN A 12 -3.53 -12.60 -0.99
C GLN A 12 -3.05 -11.64 0.09
N GLN A 13 -1.92 -10.97 -0.15
CA GLN A 13 -1.39 -9.96 0.76
C GLN A 13 -2.37 -8.77 0.79
N PRO A 14 -2.78 -8.30 1.97
CA PRO A 14 -3.62 -7.11 2.06
C PRO A 14 -2.86 -5.93 1.42
N MET A 15 -3.51 -5.25 0.48
CA MET A 15 -2.95 -4.05 -0.14
C MET A 15 -3.36 -2.82 0.66
N ILE A 16 -2.38 -1.98 0.99
CA ILE A 16 -2.58 -0.74 1.73
C ILE A 16 -2.93 0.38 0.74
N TYR A 17 -4.03 1.06 0.98
CA TYR A 17 -4.50 2.22 0.23
C TYR A 17 -4.55 3.45 1.14
N ILE A 18 -4.35 4.65 0.58
CA ILE A 18 -4.34 5.92 1.30
C ILE A 18 -5.61 6.69 0.95
N CYS A 19 -6.34 7.18 1.94
CA CYS A 19 -7.54 7.99 1.69
C CYS A 19 -7.18 9.36 1.11
N GLY A 20 -7.95 9.86 0.14
CA GLY A 20 -7.70 11.19 -0.43
C GLY A 20 -8.02 12.38 0.49
N GLU A 21 -8.76 12.16 1.59
CA GLU A 21 -9.20 13.23 2.49
C GLU A 21 -8.50 13.16 3.85
N CYS A 22 -8.61 12.03 4.56
CA CYS A 22 -7.94 11.86 5.85
C CYS A 22 -6.48 11.41 5.74
N HIS A 23 -6.01 11.01 4.54
CA HIS A 23 -4.66 10.47 4.32
C HIS A 23 -4.32 9.22 5.15
N THR A 24 -5.33 8.61 5.78
CA THR A 24 -5.17 7.39 6.56
C THR A 24 -4.92 6.18 5.67
N GLU A 25 -4.06 5.27 6.16
CA GLU A 25 -3.81 3.98 5.54
C GLU A 25 -4.95 2.99 5.86
N ASN A 26 -5.64 2.51 4.82
CA ASN A 26 -6.68 1.50 4.92
C ASN A 26 -6.23 0.21 4.21
N GLU A 27 -6.25 -0.90 4.96
CA GLU A 27 -6.13 -2.23 4.38
C GLU A 27 -7.46 -2.62 3.73
N ILE A 28 -7.47 -2.76 2.40
CA ILE A 28 -8.66 -3.17 1.66
C ILE A 28 -8.40 -4.55 1.05
N LYS A 29 -9.25 -5.52 1.40
CA LYS A 29 -9.26 -6.84 0.77
C LYS A 29 -10.04 -6.78 -0.54
N SER A 30 -9.73 -7.66 -1.50
CA SER A 30 -10.32 -7.63 -2.85
C SER A 30 -11.85 -7.73 -2.94
N ARG A 31 -12.53 -8.12 -1.85
CA ARG A 31 -14.00 -8.26 -1.79
C ARG A 31 -14.68 -7.20 -0.91
N ASP A 32 -13.91 -6.36 -0.22
CA ASP A 32 -14.48 -5.35 0.67
C ASP A 32 -14.94 -4.09 -0.10
N PRO A 33 -16.02 -3.43 0.34
CA PRO A 33 -16.46 -2.19 -0.27
C PRO A 33 -15.40 -1.09 -0.12
N ILE A 34 -15.16 -0.33 -1.19
CA ILE A 34 -14.20 0.78 -1.20
C ILE A 34 -14.80 1.95 -0.42
N ARG A 35 -14.47 2.04 0.87
CA ARG A 35 -14.84 3.13 1.77
C ARG A 35 -13.73 3.31 2.80
N CYS A 36 -13.33 4.56 3.04
CA CYS A 36 -12.49 4.88 4.19
C CYS A 36 -13.25 4.57 5.49
N ARG A 37 -12.57 3.96 6.46
CA ARG A 37 -13.12 3.61 7.79
C ARG A 37 -13.48 4.84 8.62
N GLU A 38 -12.85 5.99 8.37
CA GLU A 38 -12.93 7.19 9.20
C GLU A 38 -13.84 8.27 8.60
N CYS A 39 -13.63 8.66 7.32
CA CYS A 39 -14.39 9.72 6.67
C CYS A 39 -15.51 9.24 5.74
N GLY A 40 -15.56 7.94 5.41
CA GLY A 40 -16.52 7.40 4.43
C GLY A 40 -16.26 7.82 2.97
N TYR A 41 -15.15 8.52 2.71
CA TYR A 41 -14.71 8.88 1.37
C TYR A 41 -14.43 7.62 0.54
N ARG A 42 -14.69 7.71 -0.77
CA ARG A 42 -14.69 6.56 -1.69
C ARG A 42 -13.50 6.53 -2.64
N ILE A 43 -12.68 7.58 -2.66
CA ILE A 43 -11.49 7.64 -3.50
C ILE A 43 -10.26 7.35 -2.62
N MET A 44 -9.49 6.35 -3.03
CA MET A 44 -8.30 5.90 -2.33
C MET A 44 -7.14 5.79 -3.33
N TYR A 45 -5.95 6.23 -2.93
CA TYR A 45 -4.73 6.15 -3.71
C TYR A 45 -3.92 4.91 -3.32
N LYS A 46 -3.16 4.36 -4.27
CA LYS A 46 -2.24 3.25 -4.00
C LYS A 46 -0.88 3.79 -3.59
N LYS A 47 -0.29 3.21 -2.54
CA LYS A 47 1.06 3.56 -2.09
C LYS A 47 2.10 3.29 -3.20
N ARG A 48 3.07 4.19 -3.35
CA ARG A 48 4.19 4.03 -4.29
C ARG A 48 4.95 2.74 -3.99
N THR A 49 5.38 2.02 -5.02
CA THR A 49 6.18 0.80 -4.84
C THR A 49 7.55 1.12 -4.25
N LYS A 50 8.08 0.25 -3.40
CA LYS A 50 9.45 0.38 -2.85
C LYS A 50 10.57 0.21 -3.88
N ARG A 51 10.26 -0.17 -5.13
CA ARG A 51 11.27 -0.37 -6.17
C ARG A 51 11.78 0.99 -6.64
N CYS A 52 13.10 1.18 -6.62
CA CYS A 52 13.71 2.42 -7.13
C CYS A 52 13.36 2.55 -8.64
N ILE A 53 12.86 3.71 -9.06
CA ILE A 53 12.64 4.06 -10.47
C ILE A 53 13.97 4.62 -11.02
N LEU A 54 14.31 4.36 -12.29
CA LEU A 54 15.58 4.81 -12.91
C LEU A 54 15.82 6.32 -12.75
N LEU A 55 14.78 7.14 -12.67
CA LEU A 55 14.92 8.58 -12.43
C LEU A 55 15.18 8.94 -10.95
N SER A 56 14.75 8.09 -10.01
CA SER A 56 14.85 8.34 -8.56
C SER A 56 16.14 7.83 -7.90
N ILE A 57 16.95 7.03 -8.58
CA ILE A 57 18.23 6.50 -8.03
C ILE A 57 19.23 7.62 -7.67
N LEU A 58 19.11 8.80 -8.29
CA LEU A 58 19.95 9.96 -7.96
C LEU A 58 19.51 10.70 -6.68
N PHE A 59 18.31 10.47 -6.15
CA PHE A 59 17.66 11.39 -5.22
C PHE A 59 17.27 10.78 -3.87
N LYS A 60 17.99 9.76 -3.40
CA LYS A 60 17.70 8.96 -2.19
C LYS A 60 16.61 7.91 -2.41
N CYS A 61 17.05 6.68 -2.65
CA CYS A 61 16.34 5.52 -2.14
C CYS A 61 16.53 5.56 -0.60
N GLU A 62 15.85 6.48 0.07
CA GLU A 62 15.81 6.59 1.54
C GLU A 62 14.38 6.32 2.02
N GLU A 63 14.37 5.43 2.98
CA GLU A 63 13.28 4.54 3.36
C GLU A 63 12.44 5.17 4.46
N GLU A 64 12.06 6.44 4.33
CA GLU A 64 11.20 7.15 5.30
C GLU A 64 10.20 8.14 4.66
N VAL A 65 9.99 8.08 3.34
CA VAL A 65 9.09 9.00 2.62
C VAL A 65 7.74 8.36 2.33
N THR A 66 7.07 7.82 3.36
CA THR A 66 5.62 7.59 3.27
C THR A 66 4.83 8.16 4.43
N ASN A 67 5.48 8.86 5.37
CA ASN A 67 4.79 9.63 6.41
C ASN A 67 5.07 11.14 6.30
N THR A 68 5.75 11.64 5.26
CA THR A 68 6.08 13.07 5.11
C THR A 68 5.03 13.90 4.36
N TRP A 69 3.77 13.45 4.26
CA TRP A 69 2.67 14.42 4.13
C TRP A 69 2.39 15.13 5.47
N VAL A 70 3.18 14.86 6.51
CA VAL A 70 3.06 15.42 7.86
C VAL A 70 3.64 16.85 8.03
N ASP A 71 4.40 17.44 7.09
CA ASP A 71 5.20 18.65 7.44
C ASP A 71 5.19 19.82 6.44
N LYS A 72 4.06 20.18 5.79
CA LYS A 72 4.05 21.39 4.94
C LYS A 72 2.70 22.11 4.80
N ASP A 73 2.22 22.62 5.94
CA ASP A 73 1.91 24.05 6.14
C ASP A 73 2.20 24.42 7.61
#